data_AF-A0A3R8VD48-F1
#
_entry.id   AF-A0A3R8VD48-F1
#
_cell.length_a   1.000
_cell.length_b   1.000
_cell.length_c   1.000
_cell.angle_alpha   90.00
_cell.angle_beta   90.00
_cell.angle_gamma   90.00
#
_symmetry.space_group_name_H-M   'P 1'
#
loop_
_entity.id
_entity.type
_entity.pdbx_description
1 polymer ?
#
loop_
_entity_poly.entity_id
_entity_poly.type
_entity_poly.pdbx_seq_one_letter_code
_entity_poly.pdbx_strand_id
1 'polypeptide(L)'
;MQLDYHTKALRRLAEIGVHILPSGQFAFTDVGTASEAYVHHSTVPAALAAYAAVNPTFAGGRFPGLTLTAIVDKVPCMDGEEYTALALACGAEVPTFESSGKRLRVFGQTLLDILERYELYGCFERVKPYGSEGHHYSVRPIGFDWGGSWAPVPERMKAMRKCYRSMTPLQQVITLTVLHLYRPERDTHFLIGGCPTKILAADAMKILHSNGAAADWGRLVSHYAGW
;
A
#
# COMPACT_ATOMS: atom_id res chain seq x y z
N MET A 1 20.76 12.56 -3.94
CA MET A 1 19.45 12.07 -4.43
C MET A 1 18.44 11.88 -3.29
N GLN A 2 18.72 11.08 -2.27
CA GLN A 2 17.75 10.86 -1.17
C GLN A 2 17.43 12.12 -0.33
N LEU A 3 18.43 12.96 -0.03
CA LEU A 3 18.24 14.25 0.67
C LEU A 3 17.42 15.27 -0.16
N ASP A 4 17.50 15.16 -1.49
CA ASP A 4 16.76 16.02 -2.42
C ASP A 4 15.27 15.61 -2.47
N TYR A 5 14.98 14.30 -2.53
CA TYR A 5 13.60 13.81 -2.48
C TYR A 5 12.89 14.11 -1.16
N HIS A 6 13.58 14.05 -0.02
CA HIS A 6 12.97 14.41 1.26
C HIS A 6 12.51 15.87 1.29
N THR A 7 13.36 16.80 0.88
CA THR A 7 13.03 18.23 0.83
C THR A 7 11.88 18.51 -0.15
N LYS A 8 11.91 17.90 -1.33
CA LYS A 8 10.84 18.02 -2.33
C LYS A 8 9.52 17.45 -1.83
N ALA A 9 9.54 16.28 -1.19
CA ALA A 9 8.35 15.66 -0.61
C ALA A 9 7.70 16.55 0.45
N LEU A 10 8.48 17.15 1.36
CA LEU A 10 7.96 18.10 2.35
C LEU A 10 7.33 19.33 1.68
N ARG A 11 7.94 19.86 0.62
CA ARG A 11 7.38 20.97 -0.14
C ARG A 11 6.04 20.58 -0.77
N ARG A 12 5.96 19.41 -1.41
CA ARG A 12 4.73 18.91 -2.02
C ARG A 12 3.61 18.69 -1.02
N LEU A 13 3.93 18.17 0.17
CA LEU A 13 2.96 18.06 1.27
C LEU A 13 2.46 19.45 1.68
N ALA A 14 3.36 20.44 1.78
CA ALA A 14 2.98 21.81 2.12
C ALA A 14 2.09 22.47 1.05
N GLU A 15 2.36 22.22 -0.24
CA GLU A 15 1.56 22.71 -1.37
C GLU A 15 0.11 22.21 -1.35
N ILE A 16 -0.12 21.02 -0.79
CA ILE A 16 -1.47 20.46 -0.59
C ILE A 16 -2.06 20.82 0.79
N GLY A 17 -1.45 21.77 1.51
CA GLY A 17 -1.94 22.29 2.78
C GLY A 17 -1.62 21.43 4.00
N VAL A 18 -0.61 20.54 3.93
CA VAL A 18 -0.22 19.65 5.02
C VAL A 18 1.24 19.86 5.43
N HIS A 19 1.51 19.89 6.73
CA HIS A 19 2.88 19.94 7.24
C HIS A 19 3.09 18.94 8.38
N ILE A 20 4.36 18.66 8.68
CA ILE A 20 4.79 17.82 9.78
C ILE A 20 5.22 18.74 10.93
N LEU A 21 4.58 18.59 12.09
CA LEU A 21 4.93 19.30 13.31
C LEU A 21 6.26 18.76 13.87
N PRO A 22 6.98 19.52 14.74
CA PRO A 22 8.16 19.03 15.43
C PRO A 22 7.92 17.75 16.24
N SER A 23 6.68 17.48 16.64
CA SER A 23 6.25 16.24 17.30
C SER A 23 6.16 15.03 16.36
N GLY A 24 6.36 15.21 15.05
CA GLY A 24 6.17 14.19 14.01
C GLY A 24 4.72 14.00 13.58
N GLN A 25 3.77 14.72 14.18
CA GLN A 25 2.36 14.67 13.80
C GLN A 25 2.08 15.52 12.56
N PHE A 26 1.17 15.05 11.73
CA PHE A 26 0.69 15.82 10.59
C PHE A 26 -0.40 16.81 11.02
N ALA A 27 -0.38 18.01 10.43
CA ALA A 27 -1.42 19.01 10.64
C ALA A 27 -1.73 19.74 9.34
N PHE A 28 -2.94 20.29 9.24
CA PHE A 28 -3.28 21.22 8.17
C PHE A 28 -2.59 22.55 8.44
N THR A 29 -1.94 23.10 7.42
CA THR A 29 -1.44 24.48 7.43
C THR A 29 -2.61 25.45 7.33
N ASP A 30 -3.52 25.16 6.40
CA ASP A 30 -4.78 25.86 6.18
C ASP A 30 -5.78 24.90 5.54
N VAL A 31 -7.00 24.83 6.08
CA VAL A 31 -8.04 23.91 5.62
C VAL A 31 -8.59 24.32 4.26
N GLY A 32 -8.60 25.62 3.94
CA GLY A 32 -9.00 26.11 2.61
C GLY A 32 -8.07 25.60 1.53
N THR A 33 -6.76 25.78 1.73
CA THR A 33 -5.70 25.25 0.88
C THR A 33 -5.81 23.73 0.74
N ALA A 34 -5.97 22.99 1.83
CA ALA A 34 -6.14 21.52 1.75
C ALA A 34 -7.40 21.11 0.96
N SER A 35 -8.46 21.92 1.00
CA SER A 35 -9.72 21.63 0.31
C SER A 35 -9.62 21.89 -1.20
N GLU A 36 -8.92 22.95 -1.60
CA GLU A 36 -8.93 23.47 -2.98
C GLU A 36 -7.64 23.17 -3.77
N ALA A 37 -6.55 22.79 -3.09
CA ALA A 37 -5.28 22.54 -3.76
C ALA A 37 -5.40 21.49 -4.86
N TYR A 38 -4.73 21.76 -5.99
CA TYR A 38 -4.61 20.80 -7.08
C TYR A 38 -3.76 19.61 -6.62
N VAL A 39 -4.28 18.39 -6.79
CA VAL A 39 -3.56 17.16 -6.51
C VAL A 39 -3.36 16.42 -7.82
N HIS A 40 -2.12 16.36 -8.29
CA HIS A 40 -1.76 15.61 -9.48
C HIS A 40 -2.13 14.13 -9.32
N HIS A 41 -2.58 13.46 -10.39
CA HIS A 41 -3.16 12.13 -10.32
C HIS A 41 -2.21 11.04 -9.78
N SER A 42 -0.89 11.20 -9.93
CA SER A 42 0.15 10.31 -9.40
C SER A 42 0.45 10.58 -7.92
N THR A 43 0.19 11.80 -7.45
CA THR A 43 0.38 12.23 -6.04
C THR A 43 -0.81 11.85 -5.15
N VAL A 44 -1.95 11.45 -5.73
CA VAL A 44 -3.16 11.08 -4.99
C VAL A 44 -2.91 10.10 -3.82
N PRO A 45 -2.10 9.03 -3.94
CA PRO A 45 -1.81 8.15 -2.81
C PRO A 45 -1.16 8.90 -1.63
N ALA A 46 -0.16 9.75 -1.90
CA ALA A 46 0.52 10.52 -0.88
C ALA A 46 -0.40 11.58 -0.24
N ALA A 47 -1.19 12.29 -1.05
CA ALA A 47 -2.13 13.30 -0.57
C ALA A 47 -3.22 12.69 0.31
N LEU A 48 -3.81 11.57 -0.12
CA LEU A 48 -4.80 10.84 0.67
C LEU A 48 -4.21 10.39 2.01
N ALA A 49 -3.03 9.76 1.99
CA ALA A 49 -2.38 9.30 3.22
C ALA A 49 -2.10 10.47 4.17
N ALA A 50 -1.62 11.59 3.65
CA ALA A 50 -1.32 12.79 4.44
C ALA A 50 -2.60 13.40 5.06
N TYR A 51 -3.67 13.54 4.27
CA TYR A 51 -4.96 14.01 4.78
C TYR A 51 -5.56 13.04 5.79
N ALA A 52 -5.45 11.73 5.58
CA ALA A 52 -5.98 10.73 6.50
C ALA A 52 -5.19 10.67 7.81
N ALA A 53 -3.88 10.97 7.78
CA ALA A 53 -3.05 11.10 8.97
C ALA A 53 -3.49 12.29 9.86
N VAL A 54 -4.06 13.35 9.27
CA VAL A 54 -4.64 14.49 10.01
C VAL A 54 -6.10 14.21 10.41
N ASN A 55 -6.93 13.86 9.42
CA ASN A 55 -8.36 13.65 9.58
C ASN A 55 -8.92 12.74 8.46
N PRO A 56 -9.22 11.45 8.75
CA PRO A 56 -9.77 10.51 7.77
C PRO A 56 -11.11 10.94 7.16
N THR A 57 -11.97 11.64 7.92
CA THR A 57 -13.25 12.14 7.42
C THR A 57 -13.02 13.21 6.35
N PHE A 58 -12.07 14.13 6.58
CA PHE A 58 -11.67 15.11 5.58
C PHE A 58 -11.12 14.43 4.33
N ALA A 59 -10.22 13.46 4.48
CA ALA A 59 -9.65 12.70 3.37
C ALA A 59 -10.74 12.01 2.52
N GLY A 60 -11.74 11.41 3.17
CA GLY A 60 -12.90 10.81 2.51
C GLY A 60 -13.79 11.83 1.78
N GLY A 61 -13.95 13.03 2.33
CA GLY A 61 -14.65 14.12 1.67
C GLY A 61 -13.89 14.69 0.47
N ARG A 62 -12.55 14.76 0.55
CA ARG A 62 -11.67 15.27 -0.50
C ARG A 62 -11.48 14.30 -1.66
N PHE A 63 -11.59 13.00 -1.41
CA PHE A 63 -11.47 11.92 -2.39
C PHE A 63 -12.67 10.94 -2.29
N PRO A 64 -13.90 11.41 -2.60
CA PRO A 64 -15.10 10.62 -2.41
C PRO A 64 -15.11 9.40 -3.34
N GLY A 65 -15.44 8.23 -2.78
CA GLY A 65 -15.53 6.98 -3.53
C GLY A 65 -14.20 6.38 -3.99
N LEU A 66 -13.06 7.02 -3.68
CA LEU A 66 -11.75 6.48 -4.01
C LEU A 66 -11.49 5.21 -3.19
N THR A 67 -11.22 4.10 -3.88
CA THR A 67 -10.98 2.79 -3.25
C THR A 67 -9.49 2.55 -2.96
N LEU A 68 -9.20 1.70 -1.97
CA LEU A 68 -7.84 1.26 -1.65
C LEU A 68 -7.10 0.70 -2.87
N THR A 69 -7.76 -0.14 -3.67
CA THR A 69 -7.13 -0.73 -4.86
C THR A 69 -6.70 0.34 -5.87
N ALA A 70 -7.53 1.36 -6.09
CA ALA A 70 -7.22 2.47 -6.99
C ALA A 70 -6.01 3.32 -6.54
N ILE A 71 -5.71 3.39 -5.23
CA ILE A 71 -4.46 4.03 -4.77
C ILE A 71 -3.26 3.11 -4.91
N VAL A 72 -3.43 1.81 -4.65
CA VAL A 72 -2.34 0.82 -4.76
C VAL A 72 -1.93 0.64 -6.22
N ASP A 73 -2.88 0.57 -7.14
CA ASP A 73 -2.63 0.45 -8.58
C ASP A 73 -1.90 1.67 -9.17
N LYS A 74 -1.90 2.82 -8.46
CA LYS A 74 -1.13 4.02 -8.84
C LYS A 74 0.30 4.02 -8.33
N VAL A 75 0.62 3.21 -7.32
CA VAL A 75 1.96 3.13 -6.72
C VAL A 75 3.06 2.93 -7.77
N PRO A 76 2.93 2.03 -8.78
CA PRO A 76 3.98 1.84 -9.79
C PRO A 76 4.28 3.09 -10.63
N CYS A 77 3.35 4.03 -10.73
CA CYS A 77 3.49 5.26 -11.53
C CYS A 77 4.09 6.43 -10.74
N MET A 78 4.38 6.25 -9.45
CA MET A 78 4.92 7.30 -8.61
C MET A 78 6.41 7.52 -8.86
N ASP A 79 6.88 8.76 -8.69
CA ASP A 79 8.31 9.08 -8.68
C ASP A 79 8.92 9.05 -7.27
N GLY A 80 10.24 9.29 -7.18
CA GLY A 80 10.96 9.25 -5.90
C GLY A 80 10.49 10.28 -4.87
N GLU A 81 10.00 11.44 -5.32
CA GLU A 81 9.43 12.47 -4.45
C GLU A 81 8.09 11.99 -3.89
N GLU A 82 7.23 11.45 -4.75
CA GLU A 82 5.91 10.96 -4.38
C GLU A 82 6.00 9.74 -3.44
N TYR A 83 6.91 8.79 -3.71
CA TYR A 83 7.16 7.67 -2.80
C TYR A 83 7.64 8.14 -1.43
N THR A 84 8.48 9.18 -1.40
CA THR A 84 8.97 9.77 -0.14
C THR A 84 7.84 10.46 0.61
N ALA A 85 6.99 11.24 -0.08
CA ALA A 85 5.83 11.88 0.53
C ALA A 85 4.84 10.86 1.11
N LEU A 86 4.58 9.76 0.40
CA LEU A 86 3.73 8.67 0.88
C LEU A 86 4.33 7.98 2.11
N ALA A 87 5.63 7.66 2.09
CA ALA A 87 6.30 7.06 3.24
C ALA A 87 6.20 7.95 4.48
N LEU A 88 6.49 9.26 4.32
CA LEU A 88 6.38 10.24 5.41
C LEU A 88 4.96 10.32 5.96
N ALA A 89 3.95 10.43 5.09
CA ALA A 89 2.54 10.47 5.47
C ALA A 89 2.09 9.24 6.28
N CYS A 90 2.70 8.10 5.99
CA CYS A 90 2.45 6.85 6.72
C CYS A 90 3.30 6.70 8.01
N GLY A 91 4.22 7.62 8.29
CA GLY A 91 5.18 7.50 9.40
C GLY A 91 6.28 6.46 9.15
N ALA A 92 6.54 6.09 7.90
CA ALA A 92 7.59 5.17 7.51
C ALA A 92 8.93 5.90 7.26
N GLU A 93 10.02 5.15 7.30
CA GLU A 93 11.34 5.66 6.90
C GLU A 93 11.36 6.06 5.41
N VAL A 94 12.17 7.08 5.09
CA VAL A 94 12.36 7.54 3.71
C VAL A 94 12.88 6.38 2.84
N PRO A 95 12.28 6.13 1.66
CA PRO A 95 12.70 5.01 0.84
C PRO A 95 14.13 5.14 0.32
N THR A 96 14.76 3.99 0.08
CA THR A 96 16.06 3.96 -0.60
C THR A 96 15.90 3.99 -2.13
N PHE A 97 16.67 4.86 -2.79
CA PHE A 97 16.70 5.03 -4.24
C PHE A 97 18.09 4.78 -4.83
N GLU A 98 18.98 4.12 -4.10
CA GLU A 98 20.34 3.83 -4.57
C GLU A 98 20.35 2.93 -5.81
N SER A 99 19.47 1.94 -5.85
CA SER A 99 19.23 1.07 -7.01
C SER A 99 17.88 0.37 -6.90
N SER A 100 17.35 -0.08 -8.05
CA SER A 100 16.17 -0.94 -8.11
C SER A 100 16.36 -2.21 -7.28
N GLY A 101 17.52 -2.87 -7.38
CA GLY A 101 17.82 -4.09 -6.63
C GLY A 101 17.81 -3.89 -5.10
N LYS A 102 18.36 -2.77 -4.59
CA LYS A 102 18.30 -2.48 -3.14
C LYS A 102 16.86 -2.23 -2.69
N ARG A 103 16.09 -1.49 -3.48
CA ARG A 103 14.68 -1.19 -3.22
C ARG A 103 13.82 -2.47 -3.22
N LEU A 104 14.03 -3.35 -4.20
CA LEU A 104 13.38 -4.67 -4.29
C LEU A 104 13.70 -5.60 -3.12
N ARG A 105 14.92 -5.56 -2.58
CA ARG A 105 15.29 -6.32 -1.37
C ARG A 105 14.52 -5.82 -0.15
N VAL A 106 14.44 -4.50 0.05
CA VAL A 106 13.65 -3.92 1.16
C VAL A 106 12.17 -4.25 1.00
N PHE A 107 11.61 -4.13 -0.21
CA PHE A 107 10.24 -4.54 -0.50
C PHE A 107 9.99 -6.01 -0.17
N GLY A 108 10.83 -6.91 -0.68
CA GLY A 108 10.68 -8.34 -0.44
C GLY A 108 10.76 -8.73 1.03
N GLN A 109 11.70 -8.14 1.78
CA GLN A 109 11.80 -8.39 3.23
C GLN A 109 10.57 -7.83 3.96
N THR A 110 10.18 -6.59 3.66
CA THR A 110 9.00 -5.94 4.28
C THR A 110 7.73 -6.76 4.01
N LEU A 111 7.56 -7.29 2.80
CA LEU A 111 6.47 -8.18 2.47
C LEU A 111 6.45 -9.43 3.36
N LEU A 112 7.59 -10.13 3.52
CA LEU A 112 7.65 -11.31 4.38
C LEU A 112 7.31 -10.97 5.84
N ASP A 113 7.86 -9.87 6.35
CA ASP A 113 7.61 -9.42 7.72
C ASP A 113 6.13 -9.10 7.95
N ILE A 114 5.47 -8.47 6.96
CA ILE A 114 4.03 -8.17 7.00
C ILE A 114 3.18 -9.45 6.94
N LEU A 115 3.52 -10.40 6.06
CA LEU A 115 2.77 -11.66 5.97
C LEU A 115 2.81 -12.44 7.29
N GLU A 116 3.97 -12.43 7.96
CA GLU A 116 4.17 -13.03 9.27
C GLU A 116 3.41 -12.25 10.37
N ARG A 117 3.69 -10.94 10.50
CA ARG A 117 3.16 -10.07 11.56
C ARG A 117 1.64 -10.02 11.59
N TYR A 118 0.99 -10.04 10.43
CA TYR A 118 -0.45 -9.93 10.31
C TYR A 118 -1.14 -11.27 9.98
N GLU A 119 -0.40 -12.38 10.03
CA GLU A 119 -0.92 -13.75 9.86
C GLU A 119 -1.65 -13.97 8.53
N LEU A 120 -1.04 -13.53 7.42
CA LEU A 120 -1.71 -13.48 6.10
C LEU A 120 -1.54 -14.75 5.26
N TYR A 121 -0.88 -15.79 5.79
CA TYR A 121 -0.63 -17.04 5.07
C TYR A 121 -1.88 -17.89 4.78
N GLY A 122 -3.05 -17.48 5.28
CA GLY A 122 -4.32 -18.03 4.78
C GLY A 122 -4.70 -17.55 3.37
N CYS A 123 -4.04 -16.48 2.88
CA CYS A 123 -4.22 -15.94 1.54
C CYS A 123 -2.97 -16.01 0.66
N PHE A 124 -1.79 -16.21 1.25
CA PHE A 124 -0.51 -16.29 0.55
C PHE A 124 0.26 -17.54 0.94
N GLU A 125 1.11 -18.03 0.04
CA GLU A 125 1.99 -19.17 0.29
C GLU A 125 3.42 -18.85 -0.14
N ARG A 126 4.38 -19.54 0.50
CA ARG A 126 5.76 -19.54 0.03
C ARG A 126 5.94 -20.58 -1.06
N VAL A 127 6.58 -20.19 -2.15
CA VAL A 127 6.92 -21.03 -3.29
C VAL A 127 8.41 -20.97 -3.56
N LYS A 128 8.94 -21.93 -4.33
CA LYS A 128 10.29 -21.83 -4.86
C LYS A 128 10.39 -20.53 -5.67
N PRO A 129 11.40 -19.67 -5.43
CA PRO A 129 11.48 -18.38 -6.12
C PRO A 129 11.62 -18.58 -7.62
N TYR A 130 10.85 -17.80 -8.38
CA TYR A 130 10.99 -17.67 -9.83
C TYR A 130 11.73 -16.36 -10.13
N GLY A 131 13.05 -16.41 -10.30
CA GLY A 131 13.90 -15.23 -10.50
C GLY A 131 15.11 -15.20 -9.56
N SER A 132 15.99 -14.21 -9.75
CA SER A 132 17.29 -14.13 -9.05
C SER A 132 17.35 -13.09 -7.93
N GLU A 133 16.45 -12.10 -7.87
CA GLU A 133 16.63 -10.94 -6.98
C GLU A 133 15.38 -10.53 -6.19
N GLY A 134 15.30 -10.97 -4.93
CA GLY A 134 14.35 -10.44 -3.94
C GLY A 134 13.37 -11.47 -3.38
N HIS A 135 13.04 -11.33 -2.10
CA HIS A 135 12.19 -12.30 -1.38
C HIS A 135 10.74 -12.34 -1.86
N HIS A 136 10.24 -11.29 -2.53
CA HIS A 136 8.87 -11.24 -3.06
C HIS A 136 8.61 -12.31 -4.14
N TYR A 137 9.64 -12.72 -4.90
CA TYR A 137 9.53 -13.83 -5.85
C TYR A 137 9.19 -15.17 -5.19
N SER A 138 9.41 -15.32 -3.89
CA SER A 138 9.07 -16.53 -3.12
C SER A 138 7.65 -16.52 -2.55
N VAL A 139 6.87 -15.46 -2.76
CA VAL A 139 5.49 -15.34 -2.26
C VAL A 139 4.52 -15.42 -3.44
N ARG A 140 3.41 -16.14 -3.29
CA ARG A 140 2.31 -16.10 -4.24
C ARG A 140 0.96 -16.12 -3.53
N PRO A 141 -0.11 -15.56 -4.13
CA PRO A 141 -1.46 -15.80 -3.64
C PRO A 141 -1.82 -17.29 -3.73
N ILE A 142 -2.58 -17.77 -2.77
CA ILE A 142 -3.12 -19.14 -2.80
C ILE A 142 -4.15 -19.26 -3.93
N GLY A 143 -4.18 -20.41 -4.61
CA GLY A 143 -5.25 -20.72 -5.56
C GLY A 143 -4.78 -21.28 -6.89
N PHE A 144 -3.48 -21.38 -7.12
CA PHE A 144 -2.90 -22.00 -8.31
C PHE A 144 -1.93 -23.11 -7.93
N ASP A 145 -1.68 -24.02 -8.86
CA ASP A 145 -0.63 -25.03 -8.77
C ASP A 145 0.72 -24.45 -9.23
N TRP A 146 1.33 -23.62 -8.37
CA TRP A 146 2.61 -22.96 -8.70
C TRP A 146 3.74 -23.97 -8.94
N GLY A 147 3.72 -25.12 -8.26
CA GLY A 147 4.76 -26.15 -8.38
C GLY A 147 4.67 -27.00 -9.65
N GLY A 148 3.55 -26.95 -10.38
CA GLY A 148 3.28 -27.82 -11.52
C GLY A 148 2.72 -27.06 -12.72
N SER A 149 1.41 -27.17 -12.92
CA SER A 149 0.70 -26.75 -14.14
C SER A 149 0.42 -25.25 -14.22
N TRP A 150 0.55 -24.51 -13.12
CA TRP A 150 0.11 -23.11 -13.00
C TRP A 150 -1.38 -22.92 -13.31
N ALA A 151 -2.17 -23.99 -13.20
CA ALA A 151 -3.61 -23.93 -13.37
C ALA A 151 -4.29 -23.49 -12.05
N PRO A 152 -5.45 -22.81 -12.13
CA PRO A 152 -6.29 -22.56 -10.96
C PRO A 152 -6.69 -23.87 -10.27
N VAL A 153 -6.63 -23.88 -8.95
CA VAL A 153 -7.10 -24.98 -8.09
C VAL A 153 -8.34 -24.50 -7.33
N PRO A 154 -9.57 -24.85 -7.78
CA PRO A 154 -10.80 -24.25 -7.26
C PRO A 154 -10.98 -24.36 -5.74
N GLU A 155 -10.63 -25.51 -5.15
CA GLU A 155 -10.76 -25.71 -3.70
C GLU A 155 -9.81 -24.82 -2.90
N ARG A 156 -8.60 -24.58 -3.40
CA ARG A 156 -7.64 -23.65 -2.78
C ARG A 156 -8.13 -22.21 -2.87
N MET A 157 -8.69 -21.80 -4.02
CA MET A 157 -9.32 -20.48 -4.16
C MET A 157 -10.52 -20.31 -3.22
N LYS A 158 -11.37 -21.35 -3.10
CA LYS A 158 -12.51 -21.34 -2.18
C LYS A 158 -12.06 -21.19 -0.72
N ALA A 159 -11.00 -21.90 -0.33
CA ALA A 159 -10.40 -21.79 0.99
C ALA A 159 -9.81 -20.40 1.25
N MET A 160 -9.03 -19.85 0.32
CA MET A 160 -8.49 -18.48 0.38
C MET A 160 -9.61 -17.45 0.57
N ARG A 161 -10.66 -17.50 -0.27
CA ARG A 161 -11.80 -16.56 -0.18
C ARG A 161 -12.54 -16.68 1.15
N LYS A 162 -12.69 -17.90 1.68
CA LYS A 162 -13.26 -18.12 3.01
C LYS A 162 -12.40 -17.47 4.09
N CYS A 163 -11.08 -17.67 4.03
CA CYS A 163 -10.13 -17.05 4.95
C CYS A 163 -10.19 -15.52 4.88
N TYR A 164 -10.13 -14.94 3.68
CA TYR A 164 -10.22 -13.49 3.50
C TYR A 164 -11.50 -12.88 4.07
N ARG A 165 -12.65 -13.54 3.90
CA ARG A 165 -13.92 -13.07 4.48
C ARG A 165 -13.93 -13.11 6.01
N SER A 166 -13.17 -14.01 6.63
CA SER A 166 -13.06 -14.08 8.10
C SER A 166 -11.96 -13.20 8.69
N MET A 167 -11.11 -12.59 7.85
CA MET A 167 -10.04 -11.70 8.30
C MET A 167 -10.59 -10.44 8.98
N THR A 168 -9.80 -9.89 9.90
CA THR A 168 -10.07 -8.57 10.47
C THR A 168 -10.01 -7.48 9.38
N PRO A 169 -10.61 -6.30 9.60
CA PRO A 169 -10.51 -5.20 8.64
C PRO A 169 -9.05 -4.83 8.28
N LEU A 170 -8.13 -4.88 9.25
CA LEU A 170 -6.71 -4.63 9.02
C LEU A 170 -6.10 -5.68 8.07
N GLN A 171 -6.33 -6.96 8.35
CA GLN A 171 -5.85 -8.06 7.51
C GLN A 171 -6.44 -7.99 6.10
N GLN A 172 -7.71 -7.57 5.94
CA GLN A 172 -8.33 -7.37 4.64
C GLN A 172 -7.68 -6.24 3.84
N VAL A 173 -7.39 -5.10 4.48
CA VAL A 173 -6.67 -3.96 3.88
C VAL A 173 -5.29 -4.37 3.38
N ILE A 174 -4.51 -5.05 4.23
CA ILE A 174 -3.14 -5.44 3.90
C ILE A 174 -3.14 -6.54 2.83
N THR A 175 -3.99 -7.55 2.95
CA THR A 175 -4.12 -8.61 1.93
C THR A 175 -4.50 -8.05 0.58
N LEU A 176 -5.48 -7.14 0.53
CA LEU A 176 -5.91 -6.52 -0.72
C LEU A 176 -4.80 -5.65 -1.33
N THR A 177 -4.03 -4.95 -0.50
CA THR A 177 -2.83 -4.21 -0.94
C THR A 177 -1.83 -5.15 -1.60
N VAL A 178 -1.43 -6.24 -0.92
CA VAL A 178 -0.43 -7.18 -1.44
C VAL A 178 -0.91 -7.84 -2.74
N LEU A 179 -2.19 -8.19 -2.85
CA LEU A 179 -2.75 -8.75 -4.09
C LEU A 179 -2.68 -7.77 -5.27
N HIS A 180 -2.96 -6.49 -5.03
CA HIS A 180 -2.88 -5.47 -6.08
C HIS A 180 -1.44 -5.11 -6.45
N LEU A 181 -0.49 -5.18 -5.51
CA LEU A 181 0.93 -5.09 -5.85
C LEU A 181 1.42 -6.30 -6.66
N TYR A 182 0.92 -7.50 -6.36
CA TYR A 182 1.21 -8.71 -7.14
C TYR A 182 0.61 -8.64 -8.56
N ARG A 183 -0.61 -8.11 -8.68
CA ARG A 183 -1.32 -7.99 -9.95
C ARG A 183 -2.17 -6.71 -9.96
N PRO A 184 -1.65 -5.60 -10.51
CA PRO A 184 -2.31 -4.28 -10.51
C PRO A 184 -3.37 -4.20 -11.61
N GLU A 185 -4.37 -5.07 -11.54
CA GLU A 185 -5.47 -5.17 -12.48
C GLU A 185 -6.76 -5.49 -11.73
N ARG A 186 -7.89 -5.38 -12.44
CA ARG A 186 -9.16 -5.88 -11.92
C ARG A 186 -9.03 -7.37 -11.57
N ASP A 187 -9.22 -7.67 -10.29
CA ASP A 187 -9.22 -9.05 -9.83
C ASP A 187 -10.42 -9.83 -10.40
N THR A 188 -10.08 -10.86 -11.16
CA THR A 188 -11.01 -11.79 -11.81
C THR A 188 -10.81 -13.23 -11.31
N HIS A 189 -9.86 -13.46 -10.40
CA HIS A 189 -9.40 -14.78 -10.00
C HIS A 189 -9.44 -15.00 -8.48
N PHE A 190 -8.86 -14.12 -7.68
CA PHE A 190 -8.58 -14.41 -6.27
C PHE A 190 -9.78 -14.08 -5.37
N LEU A 191 -10.12 -12.79 -5.24
CA LEU A 191 -11.15 -12.26 -4.33
C LEU A 191 -12.45 -11.90 -5.05
N ILE A 192 -12.99 -12.86 -5.80
CA ILE A 192 -14.32 -12.78 -6.41
C ILE A 192 -15.41 -13.39 -5.52
N GLY A 193 -16.68 -13.20 -5.89
CA GLY A 193 -17.80 -13.91 -5.24
C GLY A 193 -18.12 -13.41 -3.84
N GLY A 194 -18.23 -12.09 -3.66
CA GLY A 194 -18.66 -11.47 -2.41
C GLY A 194 -17.53 -11.23 -1.39
N CYS A 195 -16.26 -11.36 -1.77
CA CYS A 195 -15.16 -10.86 -0.95
C CYS A 195 -15.23 -9.32 -0.85
N PRO A 196 -15.06 -8.73 0.34
CA PRO A 196 -15.13 -7.28 0.53
C PRO A 196 -13.90 -6.56 -0.05
N THR A 197 -13.93 -6.22 -1.34
CA THR A 197 -12.82 -5.54 -2.04
C THR A 197 -13.04 -4.05 -2.26
N LYS A 198 -14.26 -3.54 -2.06
CA LYS A 198 -14.61 -2.12 -2.22
C LYS A 198 -14.33 -1.31 -0.95
N ILE A 199 -13.11 -1.43 -0.41
CA ILE A 199 -12.68 -0.69 0.78
C ILE A 199 -12.35 0.74 0.35
N LEU A 200 -13.00 1.75 0.96
CA LEU A 200 -12.66 3.15 0.70
C LEU A 200 -11.26 3.45 1.22
N ALA A 201 -10.51 4.23 0.44
CA ALA A 201 -9.10 4.46 0.70
C ALA A 201 -8.88 5.24 2.02
N ALA A 202 -9.75 6.21 2.33
CA ALA A 202 -9.72 6.93 3.60
C ALA A 202 -10.00 6.02 4.81
N ASP A 203 -10.94 5.08 4.67
CA ASP A 203 -11.23 4.09 5.71
C ASP A 203 -10.08 3.11 5.90
N ALA A 204 -9.44 2.67 4.80
CA ALA A 204 -8.25 1.85 4.86
C ALA A 204 -7.11 2.56 5.62
N MET A 205 -6.85 3.83 5.33
CA MET A 205 -5.85 4.61 6.06
C MET A 205 -6.21 4.77 7.54
N LYS A 206 -7.48 5.03 7.87
CA LYS A 206 -7.96 5.05 9.26
C LYS A 206 -7.67 3.73 9.97
N ILE A 207 -8.01 2.59 9.34
CA ILE A 207 -7.75 1.25 9.87
C ILE A 207 -6.25 1.06 10.11
N LEU A 208 -5.40 1.42 9.14
CA LEU A 208 -3.94 1.30 9.28
C LEU A 208 -3.41 2.13 10.46
N HIS A 209 -3.83 3.39 10.58
CA HIS A 209 -3.40 4.26 11.69
C HIS A 209 -3.91 3.76 13.06
N SER A 210 -5.20 3.41 13.17
CA SER A 210 -5.79 2.93 14.42
C SER A 210 -5.18 1.62 14.92
N ASN A 211 -4.53 0.84 14.05
CA ASN A 211 -3.86 -0.41 14.41
C ASN A 211 -2.32 -0.28 14.41
N GLY A 212 -1.77 0.93 14.29
CA GLY A 212 -0.31 1.14 14.26
C GLY A 212 0.40 0.52 13.05
N ALA A 213 -0.33 0.19 11.99
CA ALA A 213 0.16 -0.52 10.80
C ALA A 213 0.49 0.41 9.62
N ALA A 214 0.24 1.72 9.75
CA ALA A 214 0.48 2.69 8.68
C ALA A 214 1.94 2.69 8.23
N ALA A 215 2.90 2.67 9.16
CA ALA A 215 4.33 2.70 8.83
C ALA A 215 4.79 1.44 8.07
N ASP A 216 4.31 0.25 8.47
CA ASP A 216 4.62 -1.00 7.76
C ASP A 216 4.04 -0.99 6.35
N TRP A 217 2.77 -0.60 6.22
CA TRP A 217 2.10 -0.47 4.92
C TRP A 217 2.80 0.57 4.02
N GLY A 218 3.13 1.73 4.57
CA GLY A 218 3.86 2.80 3.88
C GLY A 218 5.23 2.34 3.40
N ARG A 219 5.98 1.62 4.25
CA ARG A 219 7.27 1.02 3.89
C ARG A 219 7.11 0.02 2.73
N LEU A 220 6.09 -0.83 2.77
CA LEU A 220 5.80 -1.81 1.70
C LEU A 220 5.55 -1.11 0.35
N VAL A 221 4.57 -0.20 0.30
CA VAL A 221 4.17 0.43 -0.97
C VAL A 221 5.24 1.40 -1.50
N SER A 222 5.93 2.13 -0.63
CA SER A 222 6.96 3.09 -1.04
C SER A 222 8.26 2.43 -1.50
N HIS A 223 8.48 1.15 -1.20
CA HIS A 223 9.59 0.37 -1.74
C HIS A 223 9.17 -0.53 -2.91
N TYR A 224 7.91 -0.50 -3.34
CA TYR A 224 7.47 -1.28 -4.48
C TYR A 224 8.22 -0.85 -5.75
N ALA A 225 8.94 -1.79 -6.35
CA ALA A 225 9.73 -1.57 -7.56
C ALA A 225 9.45 -2.63 -8.64
N GLY A 226 8.26 -3.27 -8.56
CA GLY A 226 7.88 -4.43 -9.36
C GLY A 226 7.75 -5.68 -8.51
N TRP A 227 6.91 -6.61 -8.99
CA TRP A 227 6.83 -7.99 -8.52
C TRP A 227 7.50 -8.94 -9.50
#